data_AF-A0A9P4PZ51-F1
#
_entry.id   AF-A0A9P4PZ51-F1
#
_cell.length_a   1.000
_cell.length_b   1.000
_cell.length_c   1.000
_cell.angle_alpha   90.00
_cell.angle_beta   90.00
_cell.angle_gamma   90.00
#
_symmetry.space_group_name_H-M   'P 1'
#
loop_
_entity.id
_entity.type
_entity.pdbx_description
1 polymer ?
#
loop_
_entity_poly.entity_id
_entity_poly.type
_entity_poly.pdbx_seq_one_letter_code
_entity_poly.pdbx_strand_id
1 'polypeptide(L)'
;MKASAAQCRRLLEFQVSSTVPVTTPCASLRSFHTTASQQRSSNLETSAPSSSSPADQLAPVNPRWLSDVKQRIGKCIMFGLRPKQVLAAGSILSEITRDWRDLVVGSEGFLTSPDRRGLYRQRVVWGEMDSMGHVNNVTYNRYAESGRVEWALKYAEYIDPIHAQAWTELVSPKSEGLILRRITTDFKFPMKWPDRVTVYHKLTSAPTPSTEALLLDVVILSEKHQRPAARVAEDCAIYDYVQGRKVKMHPFMLKAFKETWRLQEEAKRANTQRVRNILQRVRQLELESWDREGAVEDLGSHA
;
A
#
# COMPACT_ATOMS: atom_id res chain seq x y z
N MET A 1 16.57 15.38 -20.19
CA MET A 1 15.45 14.87 -21.02
C MET A 1 14.19 15.63 -20.65
N LYS A 2 13.69 16.51 -21.53
CA LYS A 2 12.50 17.34 -21.29
C LYS A 2 11.26 16.54 -21.71
N ALA A 3 10.42 16.15 -20.77
CA ALA A 3 9.11 15.57 -21.09
C ALA A 3 8.13 16.70 -21.42
N SER A 4 7.43 16.62 -22.56
CA SER A 4 6.43 17.62 -22.96
C SER A 4 5.09 17.38 -22.25
N ALA A 5 4.20 18.37 -22.24
CA ALA A 5 2.86 18.25 -21.65
C ALA A 5 2.04 17.08 -22.24
N ALA A 6 2.30 16.73 -23.52
CA ALA A 6 1.71 15.55 -24.17
C ALA A 6 2.17 14.22 -23.56
N GLN A 7 3.41 14.17 -23.05
CA GLN A 7 3.98 12.98 -22.40
C GLN A 7 3.40 12.77 -21.00
N CYS A 8 3.05 13.87 -20.29
CA CYS A 8 2.30 13.81 -19.04
C CYS A 8 0.83 13.38 -19.24
N ARG A 9 0.17 13.84 -20.32
CA ARG A 9 -1.20 13.38 -20.66
C ARG A 9 -1.26 11.88 -20.97
N ARG A 10 -0.30 11.35 -21.74
CA ARG A 10 -0.24 9.90 -22.04
C ARG A 10 -0.04 9.02 -20.80
N LEU A 11 0.69 9.51 -19.79
CA LEU A 11 0.85 8.78 -18.51
C LEU A 11 -0.47 8.71 -17.71
N LEU A 12 -1.35 9.69 -17.86
CA LEU A 12 -2.67 9.72 -17.21
C LEU A 12 -3.71 8.91 -17.99
N GLU A 13 -3.71 8.96 -19.33
CA GLU A 13 -4.67 8.27 -20.19
C GLU A 13 -4.54 6.75 -20.17
N PHE A 14 -3.32 6.21 -19.96
CA PHE A 14 -3.10 4.76 -19.84
C PHE A 14 -3.75 4.14 -18.59
N GLN A 15 -4.28 4.95 -17.66
CA GLN A 15 -5.01 4.48 -16.47
C GLN A 15 -6.54 4.50 -16.62
N VAL A 16 -7.11 5.12 -17.67
CA VAL A 16 -8.57 5.40 -17.75
C VAL A 16 -9.34 4.49 -18.70
N SER A 17 -8.69 3.86 -19.69
CA SER A 17 -9.43 3.05 -20.68
C SER A 17 -9.53 1.57 -20.27
N SER A 18 -10.52 1.23 -19.44
CA SER A 18 -11.11 -0.12 -19.41
C SER A 18 -12.53 -0.09 -18.86
N THR A 19 -13.47 0.41 -19.65
CA THR A 19 -14.91 0.15 -19.43
C THR A 19 -15.55 -0.22 -20.77
N VAL A 20 -16.05 -1.46 -20.85
CA VAL A 20 -16.95 -1.94 -21.92
C VAL A 20 -18.33 -2.07 -21.26
N PRO A 21 -19.42 -1.59 -21.87
CA PRO A 21 -20.74 -1.66 -21.24
C PRO A 21 -21.32 -3.07 -21.41
N VAL A 22 -21.79 -3.67 -20.31
CA VAL A 22 -22.62 -4.88 -20.32
C VAL A 22 -23.97 -4.54 -19.71
N THR A 23 -25.02 -4.76 -20.48
CA THR A 23 -26.43 -4.60 -20.14
C THR A 23 -26.87 -5.68 -19.14
N THR A 24 -27.71 -5.32 -18.16
CA THR A 24 -28.26 -6.23 -17.15
C THR A 24 -29.78 -6.26 -17.25
N PRO A 25 -30.45 -7.42 -17.13
CA PRO A 25 -31.86 -7.48 -16.83
C PRO A 25 -32.13 -7.65 -15.33
N CYS A 26 -33.27 -7.11 -14.95
CA CYS A 26 -33.85 -6.93 -13.62
C CYS A 26 -34.26 -8.25 -12.93
N ALA A 27 -34.00 -8.37 -11.62
CA ALA A 27 -34.74 -9.28 -10.74
C ALA A 27 -34.80 -8.75 -9.30
N SER A 28 -35.97 -8.95 -8.69
CA SER A 28 -36.54 -8.27 -7.53
C SER A 28 -35.92 -8.65 -6.18
N LEU A 29 -35.90 -7.65 -5.29
CA LEU A 29 -35.39 -7.62 -3.91
C LEU A 29 -36.33 -8.33 -2.91
N ARG A 30 -35.74 -8.97 -1.90
CA ARG A 30 -36.37 -9.12 -0.57
C ARG A 30 -35.39 -8.62 0.50
N SER A 31 -35.86 -7.63 1.25
CA SER A 31 -35.18 -6.91 2.33
C SER A 31 -35.11 -7.77 3.60
N PHE A 32 -33.94 -7.78 4.25
CA PHE A 32 -33.81 -8.15 5.65
C PHE A 32 -33.29 -6.94 6.42
N HIS A 33 -34.10 -6.45 7.36
CA HIS A 33 -33.77 -5.35 8.25
C HIS A 33 -32.84 -5.83 9.38
N THR A 34 -31.70 -5.17 9.53
CA THR A 34 -30.90 -5.20 10.76
C THR A 34 -30.63 -3.76 11.20
N THR A 35 -31.06 -3.47 12.42
CA THR A 35 -30.94 -2.18 13.11
C THR A 35 -29.51 -1.96 13.57
N ALA A 36 -28.85 -0.92 13.04
CA ALA A 36 -27.60 -0.40 13.59
C ALA A 36 -27.76 1.11 13.86
N SER A 37 -27.54 1.47 15.12
CA SER A 37 -27.60 2.82 15.69
C SER A 37 -26.67 3.79 14.95
N GLN A 38 -27.24 4.81 14.30
CA GLN A 38 -26.51 5.95 13.74
C GLN A 38 -26.37 7.06 14.79
N GLN A 39 -25.14 7.34 15.22
CA GLN A 39 -24.80 8.66 15.77
C GLN A 39 -24.50 9.60 14.60
N ARG A 40 -25.39 10.58 14.40
CA ARG A 40 -25.17 11.75 13.53
C ARG A 40 -24.26 12.73 14.25
N SER A 41 -23.14 13.08 13.64
CA SER A 41 -22.42 14.31 13.93
C SER A 41 -22.43 15.17 12.67
N SER A 42 -23.19 16.26 12.71
CA SER A 42 -23.24 17.30 11.69
C SER A 42 -22.20 18.37 12.02
N ASN A 43 -21.14 18.48 11.21
CA ASN A 43 -20.28 19.67 11.23
C ASN A 43 -20.32 20.31 9.84
N LEU A 44 -20.99 21.47 9.76
CA LEU A 44 -20.69 22.47 8.74
C LEU A 44 -19.36 23.11 9.14
N GLU A 45 -18.34 23.02 8.29
CA GLU A 45 -17.10 23.77 8.46
C GLU A 45 -16.89 24.70 7.27
N THR A 46 -17.08 25.99 7.55
CA THR A 46 -16.61 27.13 6.77
C THR A 46 -15.07 27.11 6.73
N SER A 47 -14.52 27.10 5.53
CA SER A 47 -13.08 27.08 5.25
C SER A 47 -12.44 28.45 5.49
N ALA A 48 -11.60 28.53 6.52
CA ALA A 48 -10.63 29.62 6.74
C ALA A 48 -9.19 29.11 6.42
N PRO A 49 -8.25 29.99 6.01
CA PRO A 49 -6.92 29.57 5.58
C PRO A 49 -6.05 29.18 6.79
N SER A 50 -5.70 27.89 6.89
CA SER A 50 -4.93 27.34 8.00
C SER A 50 -3.42 27.54 7.82
N SER A 51 -2.80 28.30 8.72
CA SER A 51 -1.36 28.21 9.00
C SER A 51 -1.05 26.88 9.68
N SER A 52 -0.14 26.08 9.12
CA SER A 52 0.18 24.73 9.60
C SER A 52 0.72 24.74 11.03
N SER A 53 0.01 24.06 11.93
CA SER A 53 0.40 23.91 13.34
C SER A 53 1.31 22.68 13.52
N PRO A 54 2.10 22.55 14.61
CA PRO A 54 2.89 21.34 14.89
C PRO A 54 2.04 20.06 14.98
N ALA A 55 0.75 20.18 15.30
CA ALA A 55 -0.20 19.06 15.35
C ALA A 55 -0.50 18.49 13.94
N ASP A 56 -0.46 19.30 12.87
CA ASP A 56 -0.63 18.82 11.49
C ASP A 56 0.53 17.92 11.04
N GLN A 57 1.70 18.04 11.70
CA GLN A 57 2.84 17.16 11.46
C GLN A 57 2.72 15.79 12.13
N LEU A 58 1.65 15.53 12.90
CA LEU A 58 1.37 14.25 13.54
C LEU A 58 0.09 13.57 13.02
N ALA A 59 -0.70 14.28 12.21
CA ALA A 59 -1.92 13.74 11.62
C ALA A 59 -1.63 12.54 10.70
N PRO A 60 -2.41 11.44 10.79
CA PRO A 60 -2.33 10.33 9.85
C PRO A 60 -2.55 10.80 8.42
N VAL A 61 -1.73 10.32 7.49
CA VAL A 61 -1.94 10.59 6.06
C VAL A 61 -3.23 9.90 5.61
N ASN A 62 -4.11 10.64 4.92
CA ASN A 62 -5.34 10.09 4.33
C ASN A 62 -5.01 8.83 3.50
N PRO A 63 -5.67 7.67 3.72
CA PRO A 63 -5.41 6.44 2.97
C PRO A 63 -5.61 6.54 1.45
N ARG A 64 -6.35 7.56 0.97
CA ARG A 64 -6.58 7.83 -0.45
C ARG A 64 -5.65 8.88 -1.04
N TRP A 65 -4.67 9.38 -0.28
CA TRP A 65 -3.83 10.53 -0.66
C TRP A 65 -3.21 10.40 -2.06
N LEU A 66 -2.79 9.21 -2.48
CA LEU A 66 -2.15 9.01 -3.79
C LEU A 66 -3.14 9.27 -4.93
N SER A 67 -4.39 8.83 -4.78
CA SER A 67 -5.46 9.11 -5.75
C SER A 67 -5.79 10.60 -5.76
N ASP A 68 -5.92 11.19 -4.59
CA ASP A 68 -6.27 12.61 -4.42
C ASP A 68 -5.19 13.52 -5.04
N VAL A 69 -3.91 13.21 -4.81
CA VAL A 69 -2.77 13.93 -5.41
C VAL A 69 -2.82 13.90 -6.93
N LYS A 70 -3.12 12.74 -7.54
CA LYS A 70 -3.24 12.64 -9.00
C LYS A 70 -4.37 13.51 -9.54
N GLN A 71 -5.54 13.49 -8.89
CA GLN A 71 -6.68 14.33 -9.26
C GLN A 71 -6.37 15.82 -9.13
N ARG A 72 -5.74 16.22 -8.02
CA ARG A 72 -5.32 17.60 -7.75
C ARG A 72 -4.34 18.13 -8.78
N ILE A 73 -3.31 17.35 -9.12
CA ILE A 73 -2.37 17.69 -10.21
C ILE A 73 -3.11 17.75 -11.55
N GLY A 74 -4.02 16.81 -11.82
CA GLY A 74 -4.86 16.82 -13.02
C GLY A 74 -5.66 18.10 -13.17
N LYS A 75 -6.30 18.58 -12.10
CA LYS A 75 -7.00 19.87 -12.06
C LYS A 75 -6.07 21.03 -12.42
N CYS A 76 -4.88 21.07 -11.83
CA CYS A 76 -3.89 22.11 -12.14
C CYS A 76 -3.50 22.09 -13.63
N ILE A 77 -3.29 20.90 -14.21
CA ILE A 77 -2.96 20.73 -15.63
C ILE A 77 -4.11 21.19 -16.54
N MET A 78 -5.36 20.83 -16.21
CA MET A 78 -6.54 21.20 -17.00
C MET A 78 -6.82 22.70 -16.96
N PHE A 79 -6.54 23.35 -15.83
CA PHE A 79 -6.70 24.80 -15.69
C PHE A 79 -5.73 25.62 -16.57
N GLY A 80 -4.56 25.04 -16.87
CA GLY A 80 -3.48 25.71 -17.61
C GLY A 80 -2.29 26.00 -16.70
N LEU A 81 -1.15 25.36 -17.01
CA LEU A 81 0.11 25.53 -16.26
C LEU A 81 1.15 26.27 -17.08
N ARG A 82 1.85 27.22 -16.45
CA ARG A 82 3.03 27.86 -17.03
C ARG A 82 4.18 26.86 -17.18
N PRO A 83 5.17 27.09 -18.06
CA PRO A 83 6.26 26.12 -18.30
C PRO A 83 6.99 25.64 -17.04
N LYS A 84 7.29 26.54 -16.09
CA LYS A 84 7.93 26.16 -14.81
C LYS A 84 7.06 25.22 -13.96
N GLN A 85 5.74 25.43 -13.99
CA GLN A 85 4.77 24.64 -13.22
C GLN A 85 4.54 23.27 -13.86
N VAL A 86 4.56 23.18 -15.19
CA VAL A 86 4.54 21.89 -15.92
C VAL A 86 5.72 21.02 -15.48
N LEU A 87 6.92 21.61 -15.35
CA LEU A 87 8.10 20.88 -14.88
C LEU A 87 7.93 20.43 -13.42
N ALA A 88 7.39 21.28 -12.54
CA ALA A 88 7.11 20.93 -11.15
C ALA A 88 6.09 19.78 -11.05
N ALA A 89 4.97 19.88 -11.76
CA ALA A 89 3.94 18.84 -11.84
C ALA A 89 4.53 17.51 -12.37
N GLY A 90 5.31 17.57 -13.45
CA GLY A 90 5.98 16.40 -14.04
C GLY A 90 6.97 15.75 -13.06
N SER A 91 7.69 16.54 -12.28
CA SER A 91 8.59 16.03 -11.23
C SER A 91 7.82 15.27 -10.14
N ILE A 92 6.70 15.83 -9.65
CA ILE A 92 5.86 15.16 -8.63
C ILE A 92 5.28 13.86 -9.21
N LEU A 93 4.71 13.92 -10.42
CA LEU A 93 4.11 12.76 -11.09
C LEU A 93 5.13 11.64 -11.32
N SER A 94 6.36 11.98 -11.71
CA SER A 94 7.45 11.02 -11.89
C SER A 94 7.79 10.30 -10.58
N GLU A 95 7.93 11.06 -9.50
CA GLU A 95 8.22 10.51 -8.17
C GLU A 95 7.11 9.57 -7.68
N ILE A 96 5.85 10.01 -7.71
CA ILE A 96 4.73 9.18 -7.26
C ILE A 96 4.43 8.01 -8.19
N THR A 97 4.90 8.02 -9.44
CA THR A 97 4.70 6.88 -10.35
C THR A 97 5.77 5.81 -10.12
N ARG A 98 7.01 6.23 -9.88
CA ARG A 98 8.14 5.34 -9.66
C ARG A 98 8.12 4.70 -8.27
N ASP A 99 7.90 5.51 -7.24
CA ASP A 99 8.16 5.15 -5.84
C ASP A 99 6.86 4.90 -5.06
N TRP A 100 5.74 4.69 -5.74
CA TRP A 100 4.41 4.64 -5.11
C TRP A 100 4.29 3.58 -4.01
N ARG A 101 5.01 2.45 -4.11
CA ARG A 101 4.96 1.39 -3.08
C ARG A 101 5.62 1.88 -1.79
N ASP A 102 6.81 2.45 -1.90
CA ASP A 102 7.53 3.06 -0.77
C ASP A 102 6.71 4.17 -0.13
N LEU A 103 6.04 4.98 -0.94
CA LEU A 103 5.20 6.07 -0.44
C LEU A 103 3.91 5.57 0.22
N VAL A 104 3.24 4.56 -0.34
CA VAL A 104 1.96 4.05 0.18
C VAL A 104 2.17 3.17 1.40
N VAL A 105 3.01 2.13 1.32
CA VAL A 105 3.18 1.16 2.41
C VAL A 105 4.45 1.41 3.22
N GLY A 106 5.49 2.00 2.63
CA GLY A 106 6.68 2.37 3.39
C GLY A 106 6.42 3.48 4.40
N SER A 107 5.45 4.38 4.14
CA SER A 107 4.98 5.36 5.14
C SER A 107 4.19 4.72 6.30
N GLU A 108 3.75 3.47 6.15
CA GLU A 108 3.19 2.64 7.22
C GLU A 108 4.25 1.75 7.90
N GLY A 109 5.51 1.83 7.46
CA GLY A 109 6.64 1.06 7.99
C GLY A 109 6.89 -0.29 7.32
N PHE A 110 6.26 -0.60 6.19
CA PHE A 110 6.61 -1.81 5.43
C PHE A 110 7.96 -1.63 4.71
N LEU A 111 8.80 -2.67 4.74
CA LEU A 111 10.07 -2.68 4.01
C LEU A 111 9.84 -3.19 2.59
N THR A 112 10.13 -2.34 1.62
CA THR A 112 9.77 -2.53 0.20
C THR A 112 10.90 -3.02 -0.68
N SER A 113 12.12 -3.07 -0.14
CA SER A 113 13.33 -3.41 -0.86
C SER A 113 13.33 -4.86 -1.35
N PRO A 114 14.00 -5.18 -2.49
CA PRO A 114 13.99 -6.53 -3.06
C PRO A 114 14.49 -7.63 -2.13
N ASP A 115 15.40 -7.30 -1.23
CA ASP A 115 15.99 -8.17 -0.21
C ASP A 115 15.08 -8.38 1.01
N ARG A 116 13.92 -7.71 1.08
CA ARG A 116 13.01 -7.77 2.26
C ARG A 116 11.53 -7.89 1.93
N ARG A 117 11.15 -7.75 0.66
CA ARG A 117 9.76 -7.92 0.23
C ARG A 117 9.37 -9.40 0.13
N GLY A 118 8.08 -9.67 0.28
CA GLY A 118 7.49 -10.96 -0.09
C GLY A 118 7.20 -11.01 -1.59
N LEU A 119 6.06 -11.60 -1.97
CA LEU A 119 5.65 -11.73 -3.37
C LEU A 119 5.70 -10.40 -4.11
N TYR A 120 6.38 -10.36 -5.24
CA TYR A 120 6.53 -9.16 -6.05
C TYR A 120 5.88 -9.29 -7.43
N ARG A 121 4.87 -8.46 -7.69
CA ARG A 121 4.16 -8.36 -8.97
C ARG A 121 3.71 -9.72 -9.52
N GLN A 122 3.27 -10.61 -8.63
CA GLN A 122 2.67 -11.89 -8.97
C GLN A 122 1.44 -11.63 -9.84
N ARG A 123 1.31 -12.35 -10.96
CA ARG A 123 0.14 -12.20 -11.84
C ARG A 123 -1.08 -12.74 -11.12
N VAL A 124 -2.15 -11.96 -11.11
CA VAL A 124 -3.49 -12.52 -10.91
C VAL A 124 -3.79 -13.34 -12.16
N VAL A 125 -4.18 -14.59 -12.00
CA VAL A 125 -4.58 -15.46 -13.12
C VAL A 125 -6.10 -15.56 -13.18
N TRP A 126 -6.65 -15.72 -14.39
CA TRP A 126 -8.10 -15.68 -14.59
C TRP A 126 -8.86 -16.71 -13.72
N GLY A 127 -8.27 -17.91 -13.52
CA GLY A 127 -8.86 -18.98 -12.70
C GLY A 127 -8.84 -18.74 -11.18
N GLU A 128 -8.26 -17.64 -10.70
CA GLU A 128 -8.38 -17.22 -9.29
C GLU A 128 -9.68 -16.47 -9.00
N MET A 129 -10.44 -16.11 -10.03
CA MET A 129 -11.76 -15.50 -9.90
C MET A 129 -12.84 -16.56 -9.69
N ASP A 130 -13.90 -16.18 -8.97
CA ASP A 130 -15.09 -17.02 -8.82
C ASP A 130 -16.27 -16.50 -9.66
N SER A 131 -17.43 -17.15 -9.49
CA SER A 131 -18.67 -16.81 -10.21
C SER A 131 -19.17 -15.37 -9.97
N MET A 132 -18.67 -14.67 -8.94
CA MET A 132 -19.01 -13.28 -8.67
C MET A 132 -18.15 -12.29 -9.48
N GLY A 133 -17.23 -12.78 -10.32
CA GLY A 133 -16.50 -11.98 -11.30
C GLY A 133 -15.35 -11.15 -10.72
N HIS A 134 -14.77 -11.61 -9.62
CA HIS A 134 -13.57 -11.05 -8.98
C HIS A 134 -12.77 -12.17 -8.31
N VAL A 135 -11.54 -11.85 -7.89
CA VAL A 135 -10.65 -12.79 -7.18
C VAL A 135 -11.37 -13.34 -5.95
N ASN A 136 -11.38 -14.67 -5.81
CA ASN A 136 -12.02 -15.34 -4.69
C ASN A 136 -11.35 -14.95 -3.37
N ASN A 137 -12.15 -14.83 -2.31
CA ASN A 137 -11.67 -14.38 -1.00
C ASN A 137 -10.56 -15.27 -0.40
N VAL A 138 -10.60 -16.59 -0.63
CA VAL A 138 -9.58 -17.55 -0.14
C VAL A 138 -8.22 -17.28 -0.80
N THR A 139 -8.21 -16.82 -2.05
CA THR A 139 -6.97 -16.54 -2.80
C THR A 139 -6.11 -15.48 -2.11
N TYR A 140 -6.71 -14.49 -1.45
CA TYR A 140 -5.97 -13.46 -0.71
C TYR A 140 -5.14 -14.05 0.43
N ASN A 141 -5.67 -15.04 1.15
CA ASN A 141 -4.92 -15.71 2.21
C ASN A 141 -3.75 -16.54 1.62
N ARG A 142 -3.92 -17.12 0.43
CA ARG A 142 -2.84 -17.81 -0.29
C ARG A 142 -1.73 -16.84 -0.71
N TYR A 143 -2.08 -15.63 -1.15
CA TYR A 143 -1.09 -14.59 -1.43
C TYR A 143 -0.35 -14.17 -0.15
N ALA A 144 -1.04 -14.00 0.97
CA ALA A 144 -0.40 -13.67 2.24
C ALA A 144 0.58 -14.77 2.67
N GLU A 145 0.17 -16.04 2.60
CA GLU A 145 1.00 -17.21 2.92
C GLU A 145 2.23 -17.29 2.03
N SER A 146 2.07 -17.23 0.70
CA SER A 146 3.18 -17.27 -0.25
C SER A 146 4.13 -16.08 -0.04
N GLY A 147 3.58 -14.89 0.24
CA GLY A 147 4.38 -13.72 0.58
C GLY A 147 5.18 -13.90 1.87
N ARG A 148 4.61 -14.54 2.90
CA ARG A 148 5.28 -14.83 4.17
C ARG A 148 6.44 -15.79 3.97
N VAL A 149 6.25 -16.82 3.15
CA VAL A 149 7.31 -17.79 2.81
C VAL A 149 8.46 -17.09 2.09
N GLU A 150 8.18 -16.31 1.05
CA GLU A 150 9.24 -15.56 0.36
C GLU A 150 9.95 -14.59 1.31
N TRP A 151 9.20 -13.85 2.12
CA TRP A 151 9.73 -12.92 3.12
C TRP A 151 10.66 -13.62 4.14
N ALA A 152 10.26 -14.79 4.65
CA ALA A 152 11.07 -15.57 5.58
C ALA A 152 12.36 -16.07 4.91
N LEU A 153 12.29 -16.56 3.67
CA LEU A 153 13.45 -17.02 2.92
C LEU A 153 14.46 -15.91 2.63
N LYS A 154 14.03 -14.63 2.54
CA LYS A 154 14.96 -13.51 2.42
C LYS A 154 15.90 -13.36 3.61
N TYR A 155 15.53 -13.85 4.79
CA TYR A 155 16.45 -13.87 5.92
C TYR A 155 17.63 -14.79 5.67
N ALA A 156 17.38 -15.98 5.11
CA ALA A 156 18.44 -16.92 4.75
C ALA A 156 19.35 -16.36 3.64
N GLU A 157 18.75 -15.69 2.65
CA GLU A 157 19.46 -15.27 1.44
C GLU A 157 20.26 -13.97 1.62
N TYR A 158 19.69 -12.97 2.31
CA TYR A 158 20.26 -11.61 2.33
C TYR A 158 20.50 -11.01 3.71
N ILE A 159 19.73 -11.39 4.74
CA ILE A 159 19.76 -10.68 6.03
C ILE A 159 20.71 -11.35 7.01
N ASP A 160 20.68 -12.68 7.09
CA ASP A 160 21.51 -13.47 7.99
C ASP A 160 21.95 -14.80 7.35
N PRO A 161 22.82 -14.76 6.32
CA PRO A 161 23.29 -15.95 5.62
C PRO A 161 24.06 -16.94 6.50
N ILE A 162 24.60 -16.48 7.63
CA ILE A 162 25.33 -17.33 8.58
C ILE A 162 24.38 -18.41 9.16
N HIS A 163 23.11 -18.08 9.37
CA HIS A 163 22.09 -19.00 9.86
C HIS A 163 21.11 -19.44 8.76
N ALA A 164 21.53 -19.42 7.49
CA ALA A 164 20.67 -19.66 6.33
C ALA A 164 19.87 -20.96 6.42
N GLN A 165 20.48 -22.03 6.94
CA GLN A 165 19.79 -23.31 7.13
C GLN A 165 18.59 -23.17 8.06
N ALA A 166 18.78 -22.59 9.24
CA ALA A 166 17.70 -22.41 10.23
C ALA A 166 16.58 -21.51 9.68
N TRP A 167 16.92 -20.44 8.97
CA TRP A 167 15.95 -19.57 8.31
C TRP A 167 15.17 -20.29 7.19
N THR A 168 15.83 -21.13 6.40
CA THR A 168 15.21 -21.91 5.33
C THR A 168 14.28 -22.99 5.90
N GLU A 169 14.67 -23.60 7.01
CA GLU A 169 13.87 -24.63 7.67
C GLU A 169 12.58 -24.08 8.29
N LEU A 170 12.49 -22.75 8.53
CA LEU A 170 11.28 -22.12 9.06
C LEU A 170 10.03 -22.35 8.21
N VAL A 171 10.20 -22.63 6.91
CA VAL A 171 9.12 -22.90 5.95
C VAL A 171 9.01 -24.39 5.60
N SER A 172 9.57 -25.25 6.45
CA SER A 172 9.56 -26.70 6.31
C SER A 172 9.15 -27.39 7.61
N PRO A 173 8.65 -28.64 7.57
CA PRO A 173 8.34 -29.40 8.78
C PRO A 173 9.56 -30.12 9.39
N LYS A 174 10.79 -29.85 8.93
CA LYS A 174 11.98 -30.65 9.28
C LYS A 174 12.50 -30.39 10.70
N SER A 175 12.27 -29.20 11.24
CA SER A 175 12.80 -28.77 12.53
C SER A 175 11.86 -27.74 13.18
N GLU A 176 12.39 -26.60 13.61
CA GLU A 176 11.57 -25.48 14.05
C GLU A 176 11.04 -24.70 12.85
N GLY A 177 9.75 -24.37 12.84
CA GLY A 177 9.17 -23.56 11.80
C GLY A 177 8.02 -22.68 12.22
N LEU A 178 7.55 -21.88 11.28
CA LEU A 178 6.43 -20.97 11.51
C LEU A 178 5.11 -21.72 11.34
N ILE A 179 4.30 -21.74 12.39
CA ILE A 179 2.92 -22.25 12.35
C ILE A 179 1.92 -21.10 12.47
N LEU A 180 0.98 -21.00 11.52
CA LEU A 180 -0.05 -19.97 11.53
C LEU A 180 -1.15 -20.33 12.54
N ARG A 181 -1.24 -19.57 13.64
CA ARG A 181 -2.26 -19.74 14.69
C ARG A 181 -3.56 -19.03 14.33
N ARG A 182 -3.47 -17.84 13.75
CA ARG A 182 -4.62 -17.01 13.40
C ARG A 182 -4.30 -16.14 12.19
N ILE A 183 -5.31 -15.98 11.34
CA ILE A 183 -5.31 -15.06 10.20
C ILE A 183 -6.60 -14.26 10.20
N THR A 184 -6.53 -12.97 9.91
CA THR A 184 -7.69 -12.09 9.76
C THR A 184 -7.48 -11.21 8.54
N THR A 185 -8.44 -11.23 7.60
CA THR A 185 -8.30 -10.55 6.31
C THR A 185 -9.42 -9.55 6.11
N ASP A 186 -9.05 -8.29 5.92
CA ASP A 186 -9.94 -7.22 5.52
C ASP A 186 -9.84 -6.99 4.01
N PHE A 187 -10.91 -7.30 3.29
CA PHE A 187 -11.01 -7.03 1.85
C PHE A 187 -11.36 -5.56 1.60
N LYS A 188 -10.56 -4.86 0.78
CA LYS A 188 -10.73 -3.41 0.54
C LYS A 188 -11.42 -3.09 -0.78
N PHE A 189 -11.37 -3.99 -1.76
CA PHE A 189 -12.21 -3.96 -2.97
C PHE A 189 -12.15 -5.29 -3.76
N PRO A 190 -13.15 -5.58 -4.61
CA PRO A 190 -13.15 -6.77 -5.48
C PRO A 190 -12.14 -6.61 -6.62
N MET A 191 -10.91 -7.08 -6.42
CA MET A 191 -9.86 -7.08 -7.45
C MET A 191 -10.20 -8.08 -8.56
N LYS A 192 -9.87 -7.74 -9.81
CA LYS A 192 -10.21 -8.56 -10.99
C LYS A 192 -8.98 -8.85 -11.83
N TRP A 193 -9.02 -9.94 -12.57
CA TRP A 193 -8.11 -10.14 -13.68
C TRP A 193 -8.44 -9.15 -14.82
N PRO A 194 -7.43 -8.62 -15.56
CA PRO A 194 -6.00 -8.72 -15.29
C PRO A 194 -5.53 -7.70 -14.24
N ASP A 195 -4.70 -8.17 -13.30
CA ASP A 195 -3.95 -7.36 -12.33
C ASP A 195 -2.65 -8.09 -11.93
N ARG A 196 -1.82 -7.45 -11.12
CA ARG A 196 -0.72 -8.08 -10.40
C ARG A 196 -0.78 -7.70 -8.93
N VAL A 197 -0.37 -8.62 -8.06
CA VAL A 197 -0.30 -8.40 -6.62
C VAL A 197 1.15 -8.29 -6.16
N THR A 198 1.37 -7.40 -5.20
CA THR A 198 2.62 -7.34 -4.43
C THR A 198 2.28 -7.43 -2.96
N VAL A 199 2.98 -8.28 -2.22
CA VAL A 199 2.71 -8.58 -0.81
C VAL A 199 3.89 -8.16 0.05
N TYR A 200 3.61 -7.40 1.10
CA TYR A 200 4.61 -6.99 2.08
C TYR A 200 4.17 -7.40 3.49
N HIS A 201 5.15 -7.80 4.29
CA HIS A 201 4.99 -8.18 5.69
C HIS A 201 5.79 -7.21 6.56
N LYS A 202 5.29 -6.91 7.75
CA LYS A 202 6.00 -6.16 8.78
C LYS A 202 5.66 -6.71 10.16
N LEU A 203 6.59 -6.59 11.10
CA LEU A 203 6.34 -6.83 12.52
C LEU A 203 5.36 -5.78 13.05
N THR A 204 4.42 -6.17 13.90
CA THR A 204 3.47 -5.22 14.54
C THR A 204 4.03 -4.57 15.80
N SER A 205 5.02 -5.19 16.44
CA SER A 205 5.66 -4.72 17.66
C SER A 205 7.14 -5.09 17.72
N ALA A 206 7.92 -4.33 18.48
CA ALA A 206 9.33 -4.62 18.72
C ALA A 206 9.49 -6.00 19.39
N PRO A 207 10.36 -6.88 18.86
CA PRO A 207 10.57 -8.20 19.45
C PRO A 207 11.41 -8.12 20.73
N THR A 208 11.02 -8.93 21.72
CA THR A 208 11.67 -9.10 23.02
C THR A 208 12.14 -10.55 23.20
N PRO A 209 13.02 -10.85 24.17
CA PRO A 209 13.39 -12.23 24.51
C PRO A 209 12.21 -13.11 24.95
N SER A 210 11.09 -12.50 25.38
CA SER A 210 9.84 -13.19 25.74
C SER A 210 8.86 -13.33 24.57
N THR A 211 9.24 -12.92 23.36
CA THR A 211 8.38 -13.02 22.18
C THR A 211 8.28 -14.49 21.74
N GLU A 212 7.08 -15.06 21.80
CA GLU A 212 6.79 -16.46 21.45
C GLU A 212 6.09 -16.62 20.10
N ALA A 213 5.64 -15.50 19.50
CA ALA A 213 4.98 -15.47 18.21
C ALA A 213 5.33 -14.19 17.45
N LEU A 214 5.43 -14.31 16.13
CA LEU A 214 5.50 -13.21 15.20
C LEU A 214 4.08 -12.75 14.88
N LEU A 215 3.73 -11.57 15.39
CA LEU A 215 2.56 -10.85 14.95
C LEU A 215 2.95 -10.02 13.73
N LEU A 216 2.33 -10.32 12.60
CA LEU A 216 2.65 -9.71 11.31
C LEU A 216 1.44 -8.96 10.78
N ASP A 217 1.67 -7.69 10.43
CA ASP A 217 0.80 -6.96 9.53
C ASP A 217 1.23 -7.28 8.10
N VAL A 218 0.25 -7.50 7.23
CA VAL A 218 0.46 -7.80 5.81
C VAL A 218 -0.41 -6.87 4.97
N VAL A 219 0.17 -6.39 3.87
CA VAL A 219 -0.55 -5.67 2.83
C VAL A 219 -0.45 -6.42 1.52
N ILE A 220 -1.60 -6.64 0.88
CA ILE A 220 -1.70 -7.11 -0.50
C ILE A 220 -2.06 -5.90 -1.35
N LEU A 221 -1.12 -5.41 -2.15
CA LEU A 221 -1.32 -4.28 -3.06
C LEU A 221 -1.81 -4.78 -4.42
N SER A 222 -2.79 -4.08 -4.98
CA SER A 222 -3.07 -4.13 -6.42
C SER A 222 -2.11 -3.19 -7.13
N GLU A 223 -1.39 -3.73 -8.12
CA GLU A 223 -0.46 -2.98 -8.96
C GLU A 223 -1.22 -2.10 -9.96
N LYS A 224 -2.36 -2.57 -10.49
CA LYS A 224 -3.22 -1.80 -11.40
C LYS A 224 -3.83 -0.58 -10.72
N HIS A 225 -4.36 -0.77 -9.50
CA HIS A 225 -5.04 0.30 -8.76
C HIS A 225 -4.13 1.10 -7.83
N GLN A 226 -2.87 0.66 -7.66
CA GLN A 226 -1.85 1.30 -6.82
C GLN A 226 -2.34 1.56 -5.38
N ARG A 227 -3.07 0.60 -4.83
CA ARG A 227 -3.65 0.69 -3.48
C ARG A 227 -3.82 -0.69 -2.84
N PRO A 228 -4.00 -0.76 -1.51
CA PRO A 228 -4.30 -2.00 -0.82
C PRO A 228 -5.58 -2.65 -1.35
N ALA A 229 -5.48 -3.91 -1.80
CA ALA A 229 -6.60 -4.77 -2.14
C ALA A 229 -7.10 -5.54 -0.91
N ALA A 230 -6.19 -5.93 -0.03
CA ALA A 230 -6.51 -6.47 1.29
C ALA A 230 -5.44 -6.09 2.33
N ARG A 231 -5.85 -6.11 3.59
CA ARG A 231 -4.98 -6.07 4.77
C ARG A 231 -5.14 -7.39 5.51
N VAL A 232 -4.04 -7.99 5.94
CA VAL A 232 -4.08 -9.25 6.69
C VAL A 232 -3.30 -9.09 7.98
N ALA A 233 -3.83 -9.61 9.08
CA ALA A 233 -3.10 -9.78 10.33
C ALA A 233 -2.84 -11.27 10.52
N GLU A 234 -1.57 -11.63 10.70
CA GLU A 234 -1.13 -13.00 10.94
C GLU A 234 -0.51 -13.13 12.34
N ASP A 235 -0.78 -14.25 12.97
CA ASP A 235 -0.23 -14.64 14.26
C ASP A 235 0.49 -15.98 14.06
N CYS A 236 1.82 -15.92 13.94
CA CYS A 236 2.67 -17.06 13.63
C CYS A 236 3.49 -17.45 14.86
N ALA A 237 3.25 -18.63 15.42
CA ALA A 237 4.10 -19.16 16.48
C ALA A 237 5.35 -19.82 15.89
N ILE A 238 6.46 -19.81 16.64
CA ILE A 238 7.62 -20.66 16.35
C ILE A 238 7.37 -22.01 17.01
N TYR A 239 7.38 -23.07 16.20
CA TYR A 239 6.94 -24.40 16.60
C TYR A 239 8.00 -25.43 16.24
N ASP A 240 8.40 -26.23 17.23
CA ASP A 240 9.24 -27.40 17.02
C ASP A 240 8.35 -28.55 16.53
N TYR A 241 8.48 -28.88 15.24
CA TYR A 241 7.70 -29.95 14.61
C TYR A 241 8.15 -31.36 15.02
N VAL A 242 9.36 -31.50 15.58
CA VAL A 242 9.88 -32.77 16.08
C VAL A 242 9.33 -33.06 17.48
N GLN A 243 9.33 -32.06 18.36
CA GLN A 243 8.85 -32.19 19.73
C GLN A 243 7.36 -31.87 19.89
N GLY A 244 6.71 -31.31 18.87
CA GLY A 244 5.29 -30.98 18.90
C GLY A 244 4.94 -29.89 19.92
N ARG A 245 5.77 -28.86 20.04
CA ARG A 245 5.54 -27.76 21.00
C ARG A 245 6.02 -26.41 20.50
N LYS A 246 5.46 -25.34 21.08
CA LYS A 246 5.96 -23.97 20.86
C LYS A 246 7.35 -23.82 21.48
N VAL A 247 8.19 -23.04 20.81
CA VAL A 247 9.53 -22.71 21.28
C VAL A 247 9.75 -21.20 21.27
N LYS A 248 10.72 -20.75 22.09
CA LYS A 248 11.11 -19.35 22.13
C LYS A 248 11.98 -19.03 20.93
N MET A 249 11.91 -17.78 20.50
CA MET A 249 12.76 -17.26 19.43
C MET A 249 14.25 -17.39 19.77
N HIS A 250 15.03 -17.93 18.85
CA HIS A 250 16.48 -18.01 18.99
C HIS A 250 17.15 -16.63 19.04
N PRO A 251 18.30 -16.46 19.72
CA PRO A 251 18.99 -15.17 19.83
C PRO A 251 19.33 -14.52 18.48
N PHE A 252 19.71 -15.31 17.46
CA PHE A 252 20.02 -14.78 16.13
C PHE A 252 18.77 -14.22 15.44
N MET A 253 17.63 -14.91 15.56
CA MET A 253 16.34 -14.43 15.05
C MET A 253 15.91 -13.15 15.76
N LEU A 254 16.05 -13.09 17.09
CA LEU A 254 15.74 -11.90 17.87
C LEU A 254 16.58 -10.69 17.41
N LYS A 255 17.88 -10.90 17.19
CA LYS A 255 18.77 -9.84 16.67
C LYS A 255 18.32 -9.37 15.29
N ALA A 256 18.03 -10.30 14.38
CA ALA A 256 17.58 -9.97 13.02
C ALA A 256 16.25 -9.23 13.02
N PHE A 257 15.27 -9.67 13.81
CA PHE A 257 13.96 -9.00 13.89
C PHE A 257 14.00 -7.65 14.62
N LYS A 258 14.90 -7.46 15.60
CA LYS A 258 15.15 -6.12 16.17
C LYS A 258 15.67 -5.14 15.13
N GLU A 259 16.58 -5.58 14.26
CA GLU A 259 17.06 -4.74 13.17
C GLU A 259 15.96 -4.47 12.14
N THR A 260 15.17 -5.49 11.78
CA THR A 260 13.99 -5.31 10.94
C THR A 260 13.04 -4.28 11.53
N TRP A 261 12.72 -4.36 12.83
CA TRP A 261 11.87 -3.37 13.51
C TRP A 261 12.46 -1.96 13.43
N ARG A 262 13.76 -1.80 13.69
CA ARG A 262 14.46 -0.50 13.57
C ARG A 262 14.31 0.09 12.17
N LEU A 263 14.52 -0.73 11.14
CA LEU A 263 14.37 -0.34 9.74
C LEU A 263 12.93 0.02 9.38
N GLN A 264 11.93 -0.70 9.92
CA GLN A 264 10.52 -0.37 9.71
C GLN A 264 10.19 1.04 10.22
N GLU A 265 10.67 1.38 11.42
CA GLU A 265 10.45 2.71 12.02
C GLU A 265 11.22 3.82 11.29
N GLU A 266 12.41 3.52 10.75
CA GLU A 266 13.14 4.43 9.87
C GLU A 266 12.40 4.67 8.55
N ALA A 267 11.98 3.60 7.87
CA ALA A 267 11.22 3.65 6.62
C ALA A 267 9.90 4.42 6.80
N LYS A 268 9.19 4.17 7.89
CA LYS A 268 7.95 4.87 8.27
C LYS A 268 8.17 6.37 8.33
N ARG A 269 9.18 6.81 9.09
CA ARG A 269 9.51 8.24 9.25
C ARG A 269 9.93 8.87 7.93
N ALA A 270 10.88 8.25 7.23
CA ALA A 270 11.42 8.77 5.98
C ALA A 270 10.32 8.90 4.90
N ASN A 271 9.53 7.85 4.68
CA ASN A 271 8.49 7.86 3.65
C ASN A 271 7.30 8.75 4.04
N THR A 272 6.93 8.83 5.32
CA THR A 272 5.92 9.81 5.77
C THR A 272 6.35 11.23 5.45
N GLN A 273 7.63 11.57 5.69
CA GLN A 273 8.16 12.89 5.35
C GLN A 273 8.15 13.14 3.83
N ARG A 274 8.49 12.12 3.03
CA ARG A 274 8.40 12.21 1.56
C ARG A 274 6.96 12.49 1.10
N VAL A 275 5.98 11.77 1.63
CA VAL A 275 4.56 11.98 1.31
C VAL A 275 4.12 13.39 1.68
N ARG A 276 4.52 13.91 2.85
CA ARG A 276 4.23 15.30 3.25
C ARG A 276 4.85 16.33 2.33
N ASN A 277 6.10 16.13 1.94
CA ASN A 277 6.77 17.01 0.96
C ASN A 277 6.02 17.02 -0.37
N ILE A 278 5.58 15.85 -0.87
CA ILE A 278 4.74 15.76 -2.07
C ILE A 278 3.44 16.55 -1.89
N LEU A 279 2.72 16.36 -0.79
CA LEU A 279 1.47 17.08 -0.51
C LEU A 279 1.67 18.61 -0.46
N GLN A 280 2.77 19.07 0.13
CA GLN A 280 3.14 20.49 0.18
C GLN A 280 3.45 21.03 -1.22
N ARG A 281 4.23 20.30 -2.02
CA ARG A 281 4.55 20.68 -3.41
C ARG A 281 3.29 20.75 -4.30
N VAL A 282 2.35 19.82 -4.11
CA VAL A 282 1.05 19.86 -4.80
C VAL A 282 0.25 21.08 -4.35
N ARG A 283 0.21 21.38 -3.05
CA ARG A 283 -0.48 22.58 -2.56
C ARG A 283 0.12 23.87 -3.12
N GLN A 284 1.45 23.96 -3.17
CA GLN A 284 2.13 25.10 -3.79
C GLN A 284 1.77 25.23 -5.27
N LEU A 285 1.71 24.11 -5.99
CA LEU A 285 1.31 24.10 -7.39
C LEU A 285 -0.13 24.61 -7.59
N GLU A 286 -1.06 24.24 -6.71
CA GLU A 286 -2.45 24.73 -6.74
C GLU A 286 -2.53 26.25 -6.51
N LEU A 287 -1.85 26.74 -5.47
CA LEU A 287 -1.79 28.16 -5.13
C LEU A 287 -1.14 29.02 -6.23
N GLU A 288 -0.22 28.46 -7.00
CA GLU A 288 0.38 29.18 -8.11
C GLU A 288 -0.42 29.05 -9.42
N SER A 289 -1.44 28.18 -9.48
CA SER A 289 -2.23 27.89 -10.68
C SER A 289 -3.67 28.40 -10.56
N TRP A 290 -4.60 27.54 -10.14
CA TRP A 290 -6.04 27.79 -10.11
C TRP A 290 -6.52 28.40 -8.80
N ASP A 291 -5.81 28.18 -7.68
CA ASP A 291 -6.22 28.63 -6.35
C ASP A 291 -5.49 29.92 -5.94
N ARG A 292 -5.54 30.91 -6.85
CA ARG A 292 -5.05 32.27 -6.60
C ARG A 292 -6.08 33.30 -6.98
N GLU A 293 -6.00 34.46 -6.35
CA GLU A 293 -6.83 35.60 -6.70
C GLU A 293 -6.59 36.02 -8.16
N GLY A 294 -7.68 36.24 -8.91
CA GLY A 294 -7.63 36.59 -10.32
C GLY A 294 -7.11 35.47 -11.24
N ALA A 295 -7.21 34.20 -10.84
CA ALA A 295 -6.88 33.08 -11.72
C ALA A 295 -7.85 33.04 -12.91
N VAL A 296 -7.30 32.98 -14.12
CA VAL A 296 -8.05 32.83 -15.38
C VAL A 296 -7.62 31.51 -16.01
N GLU A 297 -8.60 30.71 -16.42
CA GLU A 297 -8.34 29.45 -17.13
C GLU A 297 -7.65 29.73 -18.45
N ASP A 298 -6.54 29.03 -18.69
CA ASP A 298 -5.81 29.07 -19.96
C ASP A 298 -5.90 27.67 -20.59
N LEU A 299 -6.88 27.52 -21.49
CA LEU A 299 -7.10 26.28 -22.24
C LEU A 299 -6.09 26.10 -23.39
N GLY A 300 -5.14 27.03 -23.55
CA GLY A 300 -4.30 27.14 -24.73
C GLY A 300 -5.09 27.73 -25.90
N SER A 301 -4.57 28.77 -26.52
CA SER A 301 -5.08 29.26 -27.80
C SER A 301 -4.89 28.15 -28.85
N HIS A 302 -5.99 27.69 -29.46
CA HIS A 302 -5.95 26.88 -30.68
C HIS A 302 -5.26 27.69 -31.79
N ALA A 303 -3.97 27.46 -31.99
CA ALA A 303 -3.19 27.97 -33.11
C ALA A 303 -2.43 26.79 -33.73
#